data_AF-A0A9J6DD29-F1
#
_entry.id   AF-A0A9J6DD29-F1
#
_cell.length_a   1.000
_cell.length_b   1.000
_cell.length_c   1.000
_cell.angle_alpha   90.00
_cell.angle_beta   90.00
_cell.angle_gamma   90.00
#
_symmetry.space_group_name_H-M   'P 1'
#
loop_
_entity.id
_entity.type
_entity.pdbx_description
1 polymer ?
#
loop_
_entity_poly.entity_id
_entity_poly.type
_entity_poly.pdbx_seq_one_letter_code
_entity_poly.pdbx_strand_id
1 'polypeptide(L)'
;MMSTLKGVHDEKKQMPGEKSKGEALTAKQETERVMKCTLDRLHSEIDQRFTRLQDTDLKFGFLLDINKLCYSEDKNELKTNCNTFGNFYSSDVNAQDLYEEILDCRLLLSRRIDQTVSRPEELLKFIVEYGDDGVFPNLRVALQMMLTIGVSIAGCERSFSKLKLILSYLRATMGQDRLTDLALLSVEREETEKNEL
;
A
#
# COMPACT_ATOMS: atom_id res chain seq x y z
N MET A 1 64.74 38.82 -4.78
CA MET A 1 65.29 38.21 -6.02
C MET A 1 64.91 36.74 -5.97
N MET A 2 64.04 36.27 -6.86
CA MET A 2 64.41 35.43 -8.04
C MET A 2 65.22 34.18 -7.60
N SER A 3 64.88 32.94 -7.94
CA SER A 3 64.04 32.43 -9.03
C SER A 3 63.96 30.88 -8.96
N THR A 4 62.91 30.34 -9.59
CA THR A 4 62.83 29.08 -10.36
C THR A 4 63.04 27.72 -9.67
N LEU A 5 61.91 27.03 -9.41
CA LEU A 5 61.82 25.58 -9.61
C LEU A 5 60.72 25.27 -10.63
N LYS A 6 61.13 24.43 -11.57
CA LYS A 6 60.58 24.16 -12.89
C LYS A 6 59.41 23.17 -12.75
N GLY A 7 58.18 23.65 -12.91
CA GLY A 7 56.99 22.80 -12.96
C GLY A 7 56.95 22.04 -14.28
N VAL A 8 56.96 20.71 -14.20
CA VAL A 8 56.76 19.78 -15.32
C VAL A 8 55.36 20.02 -15.88
N HIS A 9 55.30 20.41 -17.15
CA HIS A 9 54.08 20.56 -17.93
C HIS A 9 53.73 19.16 -18.48
N ASP A 10 52.83 18.44 -17.81
CA ASP A 10 52.10 17.34 -18.43
C ASP A 10 50.83 17.94 -19.07
N GLU A 11 50.98 18.45 -20.30
CA GLU A 11 49.84 18.74 -21.16
C GLU A 11 49.17 17.43 -21.54
N LYS A 12 48.09 17.08 -20.85
CA LYS A 12 47.10 16.12 -21.37
C LYS A 12 46.51 16.72 -22.65
N LYS A 13 46.92 16.18 -23.80
CA LYS A 13 46.28 16.42 -25.09
C LYS A 13 44.81 15.98 -25.03
N GLN A 14 43.91 16.96 -25.15
CA GLN A 14 42.48 16.74 -25.28
C GLN A 14 42.13 16.58 -26.77
N MET A 15 41.41 15.52 -27.12
CA MET A 15 40.94 15.27 -28.49
C MET A 15 39.79 16.22 -28.83
N PRO A 16 39.65 16.66 -30.10
CA PRO A 16 38.54 17.52 -30.51
C PRO A 16 37.24 16.71 -30.46
N GLY A 17 36.42 16.93 -29.43
CA GLY A 17 35.12 16.26 -29.28
C GLY A 17 34.64 16.07 -27.83
N GLU A 18 35.51 16.16 -26.83
CA GLU A 18 35.07 16.08 -25.43
C GLU A 18 34.55 17.43 -24.92
N LYS A 19 33.24 17.65 -25.06
CA LYS A 19 32.53 18.58 -24.19
C LYS A 19 32.40 17.92 -22.80
N SER A 20 33.34 18.25 -21.91
CA SER A 20 33.21 17.99 -20.48
C SER A 20 32.38 19.10 -19.83
N LYS A 21 31.23 18.72 -19.24
CA LYS A 21 30.74 19.15 -17.91
C LYS A 21 29.27 18.77 -17.81
N GLY A 22 28.93 18.00 -16.78
CA GLY A 22 27.55 17.67 -16.46
C GLY A 22 26.68 18.91 -16.48
N GLU A 23 25.67 18.91 -17.33
CA GLU A 23 24.64 19.93 -17.35
C GLU A 23 23.98 19.95 -15.95
N ALA A 24 24.24 21.01 -15.18
CA ALA A 24 23.46 21.28 -14.00
C ALA A 24 22.01 21.49 -14.48
N LEU A 25 21.11 20.59 -14.10
CA LEU A 25 19.69 20.72 -14.38
C LEU A 25 19.22 22.12 -13.95
N THR A 26 18.51 22.81 -14.83
CA THR A 26 17.89 24.10 -14.47
C THR A 26 16.96 23.84 -13.28
N ALA A 27 16.78 24.80 -12.37
CA ALA A 27 15.93 24.63 -11.17
C ALA A 27 14.56 24.00 -11.49
N LYS A 28 13.97 24.37 -12.64
CA LYS A 28 12.73 23.77 -13.18
C LYS A 28 12.84 22.27 -13.50
N GLN A 29 13.92 21.85 -14.16
CA GLN A 29 14.15 20.45 -14.52
C GLN A 29 14.47 19.58 -13.29
N GLU A 30 15.18 20.13 -12.30
CA GLU A 30 15.42 19.42 -11.05
C GLU A 30 14.13 19.27 -10.24
N THR A 31 13.26 20.29 -10.19
CA THR A 31 11.94 20.16 -9.56
C THR A 31 11.06 19.12 -10.24
N GLU A 32 11.09 19.04 -11.57
CA GLU A 32 10.32 18.04 -12.33
C GLU A 32 10.87 16.62 -12.09
N ARG A 33 12.19 16.47 -12.02
CA ARG A 33 12.84 15.19 -11.69
C ARG A 33 12.47 14.72 -10.29
N VAL A 34 12.58 15.58 -9.28
CA VAL A 34 12.20 15.26 -7.89
C VAL A 34 10.72 14.89 -7.81
N MET A 35 9.86 15.62 -8.52
CA MET A 35 8.44 15.30 -8.63
C MET A 35 8.22 13.91 -9.20
N LYS A 36 8.81 13.57 -10.36
CA LYS A 36 8.70 12.23 -10.97
C LYS A 36 9.15 11.12 -10.02
N CYS A 37 10.32 11.26 -9.40
CA CYS A 37 10.80 10.28 -8.41
C CYS A 37 9.85 10.12 -7.21
N THR A 38 9.22 11.22 -6.78
CA THR A 38 8.24 11.18 -5.69
C THR A 38 6.98 10.44 -6.11
N LEU A 39 6.47 10.67 -7.34
CA LEU A 39 5.32 9.96 -7.89
C LEU A 39 5.59 8.46 -8.03
N ASP A 40 6.79 8.07 -8.50
CA ASP A 40 7.19 6.67 -8.63
C ASP A 40 7.26 5.97 -7.26
N ARG A 41 7.83 6.66 -6.26
CA ARG A 41 7.86 6.15 -4.90
C ARG A 41 6.45 5.98 -4.33
N LEU A 42 5.57 6.97 -4.52
CA LEU A 42 4.18 6.88 -4.10
C LEU A 42 3.46 5.70 -4.76
N HIS A 43 3.71 5.47 -6.05
CA HIS A 43 3.11 4.33 -6.76
C HIS A 43 3.56 2.99 -6.17
N SER A 44 4.87 2.82 -5.95
CA SER A 44 5.41 1.60 -5.33
C SER A 44 4.87 1.36 -3.92
N GLU A 45 4.75 2.40 -3.10
CA GLU A 45 4.18 2.30 -1.75
C GLU A 45 2.69 1.93 -1.77
N ILE A 46 1.92 2.41 -2.75
CA ILE A 46 0.52 2.03 -2.95
C ILE A 46 0.42 0.54 -3.29
N ASP A 47 1.22 0.07 -4.24
CA ASP A 47 1.22 -1.35 -4.64
C ASP A 47 1.61 -2.25 -3.47
N GLN A 48 2.67 -1.91 -2.74
CA GLN A 48 3.08 -2.66 -1.54
C GLN A 48 1.96 -2.72 -0.50
N ARG A 49 1.24 -1.62 -0.28
CA ARG A 49 0.11 -1.61 0.66
C ARG A 49 -1.05 -2.46 0.19
N PHE A 50 -1.33 -2.51 -1.10
CA PHE A 50 -2.37 -3.39 -1.65
C PHE A 50 -2.02 -4.87 -1.43
N THR A 51 -0.76 -5.26 -1.64
CA THR A 51 -0.30 -6.62 -1.32
C THR A 51 -0.46 -6.94 0.17
N ARG A 52 -0.11 -6.01 1.07
CA ARG A 52 -0.31 -6.18 2.52
C ARG A 52 -1.78 -6.30 2.91
N LEU A 53 -2.66 -5.60 2.19
CA LEU A 53 -4.10 -5.71 2.40
C LEU A 53 -4.62 -7.10 2.04
N GLN A 54 -4.19 -7.66 0.90
CA GLN A 54 -4.54 -9.03 0.52
C GLN A 54 -4.03 -10.05 1.55
N ASP A 55 -2.82 -9.87 2.05
CA ASP A 55 -2.27 -10.72 3.13
C ASP A 55 -3.08 -10.58 4.43
N THR A 56 -3.62 -9.39 4.72
CA THR A 56 -4.51 -9.17 5.87
C THR A 56 -5.85 -9.88 5.66
N ASP A 57 -6.43 -9.80 4.47
CA ASP A 57 -7.68 -10.49 4.12
C ASP A 57 -7.54 -12.01 4.24
N LEU A 58 -6.40 -12.57 3.82
CA LEU A 58 -6.12 -14.01 4.00
C LEU A 58 -6.09 -14.43 5.49
N LYS A 59 -5.66 -13.54 6.39
CA LYS A 59 -5.53 -13.83 7.83
C LYS A 59 -6.82 -13.59 8.60
N PHE A 60 -7.51 -12.48 8.32
CA PHE A 60 -8.68 -12.03 9.06
C PHE A 60 -10.00 -12.29 8.33
N GLY A 61 -9.97 -12.71 7.06
CA GLY A 61 -11.17 -12.84 6.22
C GLY A 61 -12.22 -13.78 6.80
N PHE A 62 -11.80 -14.83 7.51
CA PHE A 62 -12.74 -15.74 8.18
C PHE A 62 -13.52 -15.08 9.33
N LEU A 63 -12.98 -14.01 9.94
CA LEU A 63 -13.64 -13.21 10.98
C LEU A 63 -14.55 -12.12 10.39
N LEU A 64 -14.36 -11.74 9.12
CA LEU A 64 -15.23 -10.79 8.42
C LEU A 64 -16.56 -11.42 8.01
N ASP A 65 -16.52 -12.68 7.58
CA ASP A 65 -17.73 -13.43 7.22
C ASP A 65 -18.39 -14.03 8.46
N ILE A 66 -19.18 -13.22 9.16
CA ILE A 66 -19.92 -13.66 10.37
C ILE A 66 -20.92 -14.77 10.05
N ASN A 67 -21.48 -14.80 8.84
CA ASN A 67 -22.41 -15.86 8.48
C ASN A 67 -21.69 -17.21 8.44
N LYS A 68 -20.53 -17.25 7.79
CA LYS A 68 -19.66 -18.43 7.78
C LYS A 68 -19.08 -18.70 9.17
N LEU A 69 -18.69 -17.67 9.93
CA LEU A 69 -18.10 -17.83 11.25
C LEU A 69 -19.10 -18.39 12.28
N CYS A 70 -20.37 -17.96 12.26
CA CYS A 70 -21.35 -18.29 13.28
C CYS A 70 -22.32 -19.42 12.88
N TYR A 71 -22.55 -19.66 11.58
CA TYR A 71 -23.60 -20.59 11.13
C TYR A 71 -23.08 -21.72 10.21
N SER A 72 -21.79 -21.77 9.87
CA SER A 72 -21.24 -22.89 9.08
C SER A 72 -21.11 -24.18 9.88
N GLU A 73 -21.27 -25.33 9.21
CA GLU A 73 -21.00 -26.65 9.80
C GLU A 73 -19.53 -27.08 9.66
N ASP A 74 -18.73 -26.39 8.84
CA ASP A 74 -17.36 -26.76 8.49
C ASP A 74 -16.34 -26.50 9.61
N LYS A 75 -16.35 -27.38 10.61
CA LYS A 75 -15.45 -27.31 11.78
C LYS A 75 -13.96 -27.46 11.42
N ASN A 76 -13.65 -28.21 10.37
CA ASN A 76 -12.25 -28.46 9.96
C ASN A 76 -11.61 -27.21 9.34
N GLU A 77 -12.35 -26.49 8.50
CA GLU A 77 -11.90 -25.23 7.91
C GLU A 77 -11.70 -24.19 9.02
N LEU A 78 -12.68 -24.05 9.92
CA LEU A 78 -12.58 -23.14 11.05
C LEU A 78 -11.33 -23.42 11.90
N LYS A 79 -11.06 -24.68 12.22
CA LYS A 79 -9.88 -25.06 13.03
C LYS A 79 -8.58 -24.71 12.31
N THR A 80 -8.51 -24.90 11.00
CA THR A 80 -7.34 -24.54 10.19
C THR A 80 -7.12 -23.02 10.20
N ASN A 81 -8.19 -22.24 10.09
CA ASN A 81 -8.13 -20.78 10.14
C ASN A 81 -7.71 -20.28 11.53
N CYS A 82 -8.26 -20.84 12.60
CA CYS A 82 -7.89 -20.49 13.99
C CYS A 82 -6.42 -20.83 14.28
N ASN A 83 -5.92 -21.98 13.82
CA ASN A 83 -4.52 -22.36 13.95
C ASN A 83 -3.60 -21.41 13.17
N THR A 84 -3.97 -21.09 11.93
CA THR A 84 -3.20 -20.14 11.10
C THR A 84 -3.14 -18.78 11.80
N PHE A 85 -4.28 -18.29 12.28
CA PHE A 85 -4.39 -17.02 12.99
C PHE A 85 -3.56 -16.99 14.29
N GLY A 86 -3.75 -17.97 15.17
CA GLY A 86 -3.03 -18.04 16.44
C GLY A 86 -1.53 -18.33 16.28
N ASN A 87 -1.09 -18.95 15.18
CA ASN A 87 0.34 -19.06 14.88
C ASN A 87 0.96 -17.68 14.57
N PHE A 88 0.24 -16.82 13.84
CA PHE A 88 0.69 -15.46 13.55
C PHE A 88 0.61 -14.53 14.76
N TYR A 89 -0.45 -14.65 15.55
CA TYR A 89 -0.72 -13.80 16.73
C TYR A 89 -0.54 -14.56 18.05
N SER A 90 0.48 -15.42 18.13
CA SER A 90 0.73 -16.29 19.28
C SER A 90 0.97 -15.57 20.60
N SER A 91 1.33 -14.28 20.55
CA SER A 91 1.49 -13.44 21.74
C SER A 91 0.17 -12.89 22.27
N ASP A 92 -0.84 -12.79 21.42
CA ASP A 92 -2.10 -12.11 21.71
C ASP A 92 -3.29 -13.06 21.80
N VAL A 93 -3.24 -14.19 21.06
CA VAL A 93 -4.37 -15.10 20.87
C VAL A 93 -3.93 -16.55 20.88
N ASN A 94 -4.59 -17.37 21.70
CA ASN A 94 -4.45 -18.82 21.68
C ASN A 94 -5.38 -19.43 20.62
N ALA A 95 -4.83 -20.17 19.66
CA ALA A 95 -5.58 -20.80 18.58
C ALA A 95 -6.66 -21.79 19.07
N GLN A 96 -6.35 -22.58 20.09
CA GLN A 96 -7.25 -23.61 20.60
C GLN A 96 -8.40 -22.96 21.38
N ASP A 97 -8.08 -22.02 22.26
CA ASP A 97 -9.08 -21.29 23.04
C ASP A 97 -9.98 -20.49 22.09
N LEU A 98 -9.41 -19.80 21.09
CA LEU A 98 -10.20 -19.09 20.06
C LEU A 98 -11.20 -20.01 19.36
N TYR A 99 -10.77 -21.22 18.97
CA TYR A 99 -11.65 -22.19 18.32
C TYR A 99 -12.80 -22.62 19.23
N GLU A 100 -12.52 -22.92 20.50
CA GLU A 100 -13.52 -23.32 21.49
C GLU A 100 -14.49 -22.17 21.78
N GLU A 101 -13.98 -20.95 21.98
CA GLU A 101 -14.78 -19.75 22.20
C GLU A 101 -15.72 -19.46 21.02
N ILE A 102 -15.27 -19.67 19.78
CA ILE A 102 -16.15 -19.52 18.59
C ILE A 102 -17.27 -20.56 18.63
N LEU A 103 -16.98 -21.82 18.94
CA LEU A 103 -18.01 -22.86 19.04
C LEU A 103 -19.03 -22.57 20.14
N ASP A 104 -18.56 -22.10 21.29
CA ASP A 104 -19.42 -21.69 22.39
C ASP A 104 -20.29 -20.49 21.99
N CYS A 105 -19.71 -19.50 21.31
CA CYS A 105 -20.46 -18.37 20.78
C CYS A 105 -21.53 -18.81 19.77
N ARG A 106 -21.24 -19.79 18.89
CA ARG A 106 -22.23 -20.38 17.97
C ARG A 106 -23.39 -21.01 18.73
N LEU A 107 -23.09 -21.77 19.77
CA LEU A 107 -24.10 -22.42 20.61
C LEU A 107 -24.98 -21.37 21.32
N LEU A 108 -24.39 -20.30 21.85
CA LEU A 108 -25.12 -19.22 22.48
C LEU A 108 -26.07 -18.50 21.51
N LEU A 109 -25.59 -18.19 20.30
CA LEU A 109 -26.40 -17.56 19.26
C LEU A 109 -27.55 -18.48 18.82
N SER A 110 -27.30 -19.78 18.66
CA SER A 110 -28.34 -20.76 18.28
C SER A 110 -29.50 -20.85 19.28
N ARG A 111 -29.24 -20.53 20.56
CA ARG A 111 -30.26 -20.53 21.63
C ARG A 111 -31.07 -19.23 21.69
N ARG A 112 -30.67 -18.20 20.97
CA ARG A 112 -31.29 -16.86 20.96
C ARG A 112 -31.91 -16.61 19.58
N ILE A 113 -33.13 -17.11 19.38
CA ILE A 113 -33.86 -17.06 18.11
C ILE A 113 -34.11 -15.62 17.61
N ASP A 114 -34.10 -14.63 18.51
CA ASP A 114 -34.45 -13.24 18.19
C ASP A 114 -33.24 -12.35 17.79
N GLN A 115 -32.02 -12.89 17.76
CA GLN A 115 -30.81 -12.08 17.54
C GLN A 115 -29.89 -12.71 16.49
N THR A 116 -30.06 -12.30 15.23
CA THR A 116 -29.12 -12.61 14.15
C THR A 116 -28.05 -11.52 14.09
N VAL A 117 -26.79 -11.92 14.31
CA VAL A 117 -25.64 -11.04 14.11
C VAL A 117 -25.13 -11.23 12.70
N SER A 118 -25.14 -10.16 11.91
CA SER A 118 -24.68 -10.21 10.51
C SER A 118 -23.36 -9.48 10.35
N ARG A 119 -23.10 -8.47 11.19
CA ARG A 119 -21.90 -7.65 11.12
C ARG A 119 -20.91 -7.98 12.24
N PRO A 120 -19.59 -7.86 11.98
CA PRO A 120 -18.61 -8.09 13.04
C PRO A 120 -18.71 -7.09 14.19
N GLU A 121 -19.14 -5.85 13.94
CA GLU A 121 -19.37 -4.86 15.01
C GLU A 121 -20.52 -5.28 15.93
N GLU A 122 -21.57 -5.89 15.36
CA GLU A 122 -22.73 -6.40 16.12
C GLU A 122 -22.32 -7.61 16.96
N LEU A 123 -21.48 -8.51 16.41
CA LEU A 123 -20.94 -9.63 17.15
C LEU A 123 -20.06 -9.17 18.32
N LEU A 124 -19.17 -8.19 18.10
CA LEU A 124 -18.36 -7.64 19.18
C LEU A 124 -19.23 -6.98 20.26
N LYS A 125 -20.26 -6.21 19.86
CA LYS A 125 -21.21 -5.61 20.79
C LYS A 125 -21.97 -6.68 21.59
N PHE A 126 -22.39 -7.76 20.94
CA PHE A 126 -23.05 -8.89 21.60
C PHE A 126 -22.15 -9.53 22.66
N ILE A 127 -20.87 -9.77 22.35
CA ILE A 127 -19.91 -10.34 23.31
C ILE A 127 -19.75 -9.42 24.52
N VAL A 128 -19.64 -8.11 24.30
CA VAL A 128 -19.50 -7.11 25.38
C VAL A 128 -20.78 -6.95 26.21
N GLU A 129 -21.96 -7.08 25.62
CA GLU A 129 -23.23 -7.01 26.35
C GLU A 129 -23.55 -8.30 27.12
N TYR A 130 -23.10 -9.45 26.62
CA TYR A 130 -23.44 -10.76 27.19
C TYR A 130 -22.60 -11.13 28.43
N GLY A 131 -21.38 -10.62 28.54
CA GLY A 131 -20.44 -11.05 29.57
C GLY A 131 -19.62 -9.92 30.18
N ASP A 132 -19.13 -10.17 31.40
CA ASP A 132 -18.05 -9.39 32.01
C ASP A 132 -16.79 -9.49 31.14
N ASP A 133 -15.76 -8.67 31.40
CA ASP A 133 -14.54 -8.54 30.55
C ASP A 133 -13.79 -9.86 30.24
N GLY A 134 -14.15 -10.98 30.88
CA GLY A 134 -13.57 -12.32 30.69
C GLY A 134 -14.34 -13.27 29.78
N VAL A 135 -15.47 -12.89 29.17
CA VAL A 135 -16.22 -13.79 28.27
C VAL A 135 -15.66 -13.71 26.84
N PHE A 136 -15.17 -14.84 26.35
CA PHE A 136 -14.52 -15.01 25.04
C PHE A 136 -13.35 -14.02 24.78
N PRO A 137 -12.31 -14.03 25.64
CA PRO A 137 -11.22 -13.07 25.57
C PRO A 137 -10.46 -13.14 24.23
N ASN A 138 -10.20 -14.35 23.70
CA ASN A 138 -9.47 -14.52 22.45
C ASN A 138 -10.30 -14.04 21.25
N LEU A 139 -11.58 -14.38 21.20
CA LEU A 139 -12.51 -13.95 20.15
C LEU A 139 -12.70 -12.43 20.17
N ARG A 140 -12.84 -11.83 21.36
CA ARG A 140 -12.93 -10.38 21.52
C ARG A 140 -11.69 -9.67 20.99
N VAL A 141 -10.50 -10.13 21.39
CA VAL A 141 -9.22 -9.57 20.92
C VAL A 141 -9.10 -9.71 19.41
N ALA A 142 -9.41 -10.88 18.85
CA ALA A 142 -9.35 -11.12 17.40
C ALA A 142 -10.30 -10.18 16.62
N LEU A 143 -11.54 -10.00 17.07
CA LEU A 143 -12.50 -9.09 16.46
C LEU A 143 -12.06 -7.62 16.59
N GLN A 144 -11.51 -7.21 17.74
CA GLN A 144 -11.00 -5.86 17.94
C GLN A 144 -9.80 -5.55 17.04
N MET A 145 -8.86 -6.48 16.92
CA MET A 145 -7.72 -6.36 16.01
C MET A 145 -8.22 -6.18 14.58
N MET A 146 -9.12 -7.05 14.14
CA MET A 146 -9.70 -6.98 12.80
C MET A 146 -10.39 -5.66 12.53
N LEU A 147 -11.28 -5.21 13.41
CA LEU A 147 -12.04 -3.97 13.23
C LEU A 147 -11.12 -2.74 13.22
N THR A 148 -10.10 -2.72 14.09
CA THR A 148 -9.11 -1.63 14.12
C THR A 148 -8.32 -1.56 12.82
N ILE A 149 -7.89 -2.72 12.31
CA ILE A 149 -7.19 -2.82 11.03
C ILE A 149 -8.13 -2.40 9.88
N GLY A 150 -9.38 -2.86 9.87
CA GLY A 150 -10.40 -2.50 8.87
C GLY A 150 -10.67 -1.00 8.80
N VAL A 151 -10.79 -0.33 9.95
CA VAL A 151 -10.95 1.14 10.01
C VAL A 151 -9.72 1.86 9.44
N SER A 152 -8.51 1.40 9.76
CA SER A 152 -7.27 1.94 9.22
C SER A 152 -7.18 1.79 7.70
N ILE A 153 -7.57 0.62 7.18
CA ILE A 153 -7.62 0.32 5.75
C ILE A 153 -8.62 1.25 5.05
N ALA A 154 -9.85 1.37 5.56
CA ALA A 154 -10.87 2.23 4.95
C ALA A 154 -10.41 3.70 4.87
N GLY A 155 -9.69 4.20 5.88
CA GLY A 155 -9.08 5.52 5.85
C GLY A 155 -7.98 5.64 4.78
N CYS A 156 -7.15 4.61 4.64
CA CYS A 156 -6.12 4.54 3.61
C CYS A 156 -6.72 4.49 2.19
N GLU A 157 -7.72 3.64 1.94
CA GLU A 157 -8.38 3.52 0.62
C GLU A 157 -8.99 4.84 0.17
N ARG A 158 -9.68 5.55 1.08
CA ARG A 158 -10.26 6.88 0.78
C ARG A 158 -9.16 7.86 0.37
N SER A 159 -8.03 7.85 1.08
CA SER A 159 -6.88 8.72 0.79
C SER A 159 -6.19 8.33 -0.53
N PHE A 160 -6.04 7.03 -0.79
CA PHE A 160 -5.43 6.52 -2.01
C PHE A 160 -6.28 6.73 -3.25
N SER A 161 -7.61 6.66 -3.13
CA SER A 161 -8.51 7.00 -4.24
C SER A 161 -8.29 8.43 -4.73
N LYS A 162 -8.13 9.38 -3.78
CA LYS A 162 -7.80 10.78 -4.11
C LYS A 162 -6.41 10.91 -4.72
N LEU A 163 -5.41 10.24 -4.15
CA LEU A 163 -4.04 10.26 -4.69
C LEU A 163 -3.99 9.68 -6.10
N LYS A 164 -4.68 8.57 -6.38
CA LYS A 164 -4.76 7.96 -7.70
C LYS A 164 -5.30 8.93 -8.74
N LEU A 165 -6.32 9.71 -8.39
CA LEU A 165 -6.87 10.74 -9.28
C LEU A 165 -5.84 11.85 -9.57
N ILE A 166 -5.14 12.34 -8.55
CA ILE A 166 -4.08 13.35 -8.69
C ILE A 166 -2.94 12.82 -9.58
N LEU A 167 -2.47 11.60 -9.32
CA LEU A 167 -1.42 10.94 -10.12
C LEU A 167 -1.84 10.81 -11.59
N SER A 168 -3.09 10.43 -11.84
CA SER A 168 -3.63 10.28 -13.20
C SER A 168 -3.67 11.62 -13.93
N TYR A 169 -4.09 12.69 -13.26
CA TYR A 169 -4.10 14.04 -13.84
C TYR A 169 -2.69 14.51 -14.19
N LEU A 170 -1.75 14.43 -13.24
CA LEU A 170 -0.37 14.86 -13.44
C LEU A 170 0.31 14.11 -14.59
N ARG A 171 0.14 12.79 -14.67
CA ARG A 171 0.70 11.97 -15.75
C ARG A 171 0.14 12.36 -17.12
N ALA A 172 -1.15 12.70 -17.21
CA ALA A 172 -1.77 13.14 -18.46
C ALA A 172 -1.21 14.50 -18.92
N THR A 173 -1.08 15.47 -18.01
CA THR A 173 -0.51 16.78 -18.32
C THR A 173 0.95 16.67 -18.77
N MET A 174 1.79 15.88 -18.09
CA MET A 174 3.19 15.66 -18.50
C MET A 174 3.30 14.99 -19.87
N GLY A 175 2.39 14.07 -20.20
CA GLY A 175 2.33 13.46 -21.52
C GLY A 175 2.00 14.47 -22.60
N GLN A 176 1.06 15.39 -22.32
CA GLN A 176 0.64 16.43 -23.24
C GLN A 176 1.77 17.43 -23.52
N ASP A 177 2.48 17.90 -22.49
CA ASP A 177 3.60 18.84 -22.65
C ASP A 177 4.70 18.23 -23.52
N ARG A 178 5.11 16.98 -23.21
CA ARG A 178 6.12 16.25 -23.99
C ARG A 178 5.71 16.02 -25.44
N LEU A 179 4.44 15.68 -25.67
CA LEU A 179 3.93 15.46 -27.02
C LEU A 179 3.93 16.78 -27.82
N THR A 180 3.57 17.87 -27.15
CA THR A 180 3.56 19.22 -27.74
C THR A 180 4.97 19.66 -28.11
N ASP A 181 5.95 19.46 -27.22
CA ASP A 181 7.36 19.76 -27.48
C ASP A 181 7.92 18.93 -28.64
N LEU A 182 7.59 17.63 -28.70
CA LEU A 182 8.03 16.75 -29.78
C LEU A 182 7.39 17.14 -31.13
N ALA A 183 6.12 17.52 -31.11
CA ALA A 183 5.42 18.02 -32.30
C ALA A 183 6.07 19.32 -32.80
N LEU A 184 6.40 20.25 -31.90
CA LEU A 184 7.12 21.48 -32.23
C LEU A 184 8.48 21.18 -32.87
N LEU A 185 9.28 20.31 -32.26
CA LEU A 185 10.57 19.89 -32.81
C LEU A 185 10.45 19.23 -34.19
N SER A 186 9.37 18.46 -34.40
CA SER A 186 9.11 17.80 -35.68
C SER A 186 8.78 18.80 -36.78
N VAL A 187 8.00 19.85 -36.47
CA VAL A 187 7.70 20.95 -37.39
C VAL A 187 8.95 21.77 -37.72
N GLU A 188 9.72 22.19 -36.71
CA GLU A 188 10.98 22.93 -36.91
C GLU A 188 11.97 22.15 -37.78
N ARG A 189 12.07 20.84 -37.56
CA ARG A 189 12.90 19.96 -38.38
C ARG A 189 12.47 19.98 -39.86
N GLU A 190 11.17 19.85 -40.13
CA GLU A 190 10.64 19.88 -41.50
C GLU A 190 10.96 21.20 -42.21
N GLU A 191 10.88 22.33 -41.51
CA GLU A 191 11.19 23.65 -42.07
C GLU A 191 12.69 23.86 -42.31
N THR A 192 13.56 23.31 -41.47
CA THR A 192 15.02 23.33 -41.73
C THR A 192 15.41 22.48 -42.92
N GLU A 193 14.77 21.31 -43.12
CA GLU A 193 15.02 20.43 -44.26
C GLU A 193 14.55 21.05 -45.59
N LYS A 194 13.55 21.95 -45.56
CA LYS A 194 13.07 22.70 -46.75
C LYS A 194 13.96 23.89 -47.13
N ASN A 195 14.59 24.54 -46.14
CA ASN A 195 15.43 25.73 -46.35
C ASN A 195 16.89 25.41 -46.75
N GLU A 196 17.30 24.14 -46.71
CA GLU A 196 18.62 23.67 -47.15
C GLU A 196 18.64 23.20 -48.63
N LEU A 197 17.56 23.43 -49.39
CA LEU A 197 17.44 23.25 -50.84
C LEU A 197 17.36 24.61 -51.56
#